data_AF-A0A9P5P0D7-F1
#
_entry.id   AF-A0A9P5P0D7-F1
#
_cell.length_a   1.000
_cell.length_b   1.000
_cell.length_c   1.000
_cell.angle_alpha   90.00
_cell.angle_beta   90.00
_cell.angle_gamma   90.00
#
_symmetry.space_group_name_H-M   'P 1'
#
loop_
_entity.id
_entity.type
_entity.pdbx_description
1 polymer ?
#
loop_
_entity_poly.entity_id
_entity_poly.type
_entity_poly.pdbx_seq_one_letter_code
_entity_poly.pdbx_strand_id
1 'polypeptide(L)'
;MNFLSADIPDPTDFPPDAKAPGLRTLDGSFRCDICGELYDAPVTLVVGRLPFLQCIRTSLSSKQECPSCRKSANEIHIRPNPALESVISAWKNASL
;
A
#
# COMPACT_ATOMS: atom_id res chain seq x y z
N MET A 1 10.18 -15.75 -21.74
CA MET A 1 9.13 -15.50 -20.73
C MET A 1 8.88 -14.00 -20.75
N ASN A 2 7.79 -13.58 -21.38
CA ASN A 2 7.44 -12.16 -21.48
C ASN A 2 6.91 -11.71 -20.12
N PHE A 3 7.75 -10.98 -19.37
CA PHE A 3 7.39 -10.33 -18.10
C PHE A 3 7.01 -8.84 -18.30
N LEU A 4 6.73 -8.43 -19.55
CA LEU A 4 6.34 -7.06 -19.84
C LEU A 4 4.84 -6.91 -19.60
N SER A 5 4.54 -6.21 -18.50
CA SER A 5 3.39 -5.32 -18.39
C SER A 5 2.02 -5.98 -18.50
N ALA A 6 1.64 -6.74 -17.47
CA ALA A 6 0.28 -6.57 -16.98
C ALA A 6 0.29 -5.19 -16.32
N ASP A 7 -0.47 -4.23 -16.87
CA ASP A 7 -0.56 -2.83 -16.45
C ASP A 7 -0.44 -2.68 -14.92
N ILE A 8 0.77 -2.36 -14.44
CA ILE A 8 0.94 -1.87 -13.07
C ILE A 8 0.45 -0.44 -13.16
N PRO A 9 -0.72 -0.11 -12.58
CA PRO A 9 -1.24 1.25 -12.68
C PRO A 9 -0.20 2.15 -12.02
N ASP A 10 0.27 3.19 -12.69
CA ASP A 10 1.20 4.16 -12.13
C ASP A 10 0.41 5.40 -11.68
N PRO A 11 0.76 6.06 -10.56
CA PRO A 11 0.10 7.29 -10.15
C PRO A 11 0.10 8.40 -11.22
N THR A 12 0.99 8.33 -12.21
CA THR A 12 1.04 9.26 -13.35
C THR A 12 -0.03 9.00 -14.42
N ASP A 13 -0.69 7.83 -14.42
CA ASP A 13 -1.84 7.52 -15.28
C ASP A 13 -3.05 8.40 -14.94
N PHE A 14 -3.12 8.91 -13.71
CA PHE A 14 -4.15 9.87 -13.31
C PHE A 14 -3.90 11.27 -13.89
N PRO A 15 -4.96 12.04 -14.18
CA PRO A 15 -4.85 13.42 -14.64
C PRO A 15 -3.89 14.27 -13.79
N PRO A 16 -3.23 15.27 -14.38
CA PRO A 16 -2.36 16.17 -13.62
C PRO A 16 -3.16 16.91 -12.55
N ASP A 17 -2.46 17.33 -11.49
CA ASP A 17 -3.06 17.99 -10.32
C ASP A 17 -3.94 19.20 -10.68
N ALA A 18 -3.60 19.92 -11.75
CA ALA A 18 -4.41 21.02 -12.28
C ALA A 18 -5.84 20.63 -12.73
N LYS A 19 -6.06 19.36 -13.10
CA LYS A 19 -7.38 18.83 -13.51
C LYS A 19 -8.05 18.00 -12.42
N ALA A 20 -7.26 17.32 -11.59
CA ALA A 20 -7.75 16.46 -10.51
C ALA A 20 -6.82 16.60 -9.29
N PRO A 21 -6.97 17.68 -8.51
CA PRO A 21 -6.06 17.98 -7.42
C PRO A 21 -6.12 16.90 -6.35
N GLY A 22 -4.95 16.40 -5.93
CA GLY A 22 -4.82 15.38 -4.90
C GLY A 22 -5.13 13.94 -5.33
N LEU A 23 -5.57 13.68 -6.58
CA LEU A 23 -5.90 12.33 -7.03
C LEU A 23 -4.67 11.42 -7.08
N ARG A 24 -3.54 11.95 -7.58
CA ARG A 24 -2.24 11.23 -7.59
C ARG A 24 -1.73 10.94 -6.18
N THR A 25 -1.91 11.90 -5.27
CA THR A 25 -1.54 11.74 -3.85
C THR A 25 -2.40 10.68 -3.17
N LEU A 26 -3.70 10.65 -3.49
CA LEU A 26 -4.62 9.63 -2.99
C LEU A 26 -4.22 8.24 -3.48
N ASP A 27 -3.95 8.08 -4.78
CA ASP A 27 -3.47 6.80 -5.34
C ASP A 27 -2.17 6.34 -4.67
N GLY A 28 -1.19 7.24 -4.54
CA GLY A 28 0.06 6.97 -3.84
C GLY A 28 -0.13 6.52 -2.38
N SER A 29 -1.17 7.00 -1.70
CA SER A 29 -1.47 6.60 -0.31
C SER A 29 -2.03 5.18 -0.17
N PHE A 30 -2.53 4.59 -1.26
CA PHE A 30 -2.99 3.20 -1.30
C PHE A 30 -1.91 2.22 -1.76
N ARG A 31 -0.70 2.70 -2.01
CA ARG A 31 0.43 1.89 -2.46
C ARG A 31 1.40 1.63 -1.34
N CYS A 32 1.97 0.44 -1.37
CA CYS A 32 2.99 0.06 -0.43
C CYS A 32 4.31 0.78 -0.71
N ASP A 33 4.86 1.47 0.31
CA ASP A 33 6.18 2.10 0.26
C ASP A 33 7.35 1.14 -0.09
N ILE A 34 7.12 -0.18 0.00
CA ILE A 34 8.15 -1.21 -0.22
C ILE A 34 8.12 -1.73 -1.66
N CYS A 35 6.94 -2.11 -2.16
CA CYS A 35 6.80 -2.71 -3.49
C CYS A 35 6.15 -1.80 -4.54
N GLY A 36 5.56 -0.66 -4.16
CA GLY A 36 4.87 0.26 -5.08
C GLY A 36 3.47 -0.20 -5.54
N GLU A 37 3.08 -1.43 -5.19
CA GLU A 37 1.79 -2.00 -5.54
C GLU A 37 0.67 -1.48 -4.64
N LEU A 38 -0.55 -1.42 -5.18
CA LEU A 38 -1.74 -1.16 -4.39
C LEU A 38 -1.90 -2.23 -3.30
N TYR A 39 -2.26 -1.82 -2.08
CA TYR A 39 -2.42 -2.79 -1.00
C TYR A 39 -3.47 -3.85 -1.36
N ASP A 40 -3.13 -5.08 -1.02
CA ASP A 40 -4.03 -6.23 -1.01
C ASP A 40 -4.02 -6.81 0.41
N ALA A 41 -5.19 -7.05 0.99
CA ALA A 41 -5.33 -7.31 2.44
C ALA A 41 -4.53 -6.32 3.32
N PRO A 42 -4.80 -5.00 3.27
CA PRO A 42 -4.05 -4.01 4.04
C PRO A 42 -4.13 -4.29 5.54
N VAL A 43 -3.00 -4.11 6.22
CA VAL A 43 -2.91 -4.25 7.67
C VAL A 43 -2.47 -2.96 8.31
N THR A 44 -2.83 -2.75 9.57
CA THR A 44 -2.36 -1.66 10.41
C THR A 44 -1.37 -2.22 11.42
N LEU A 45 -0.22 -1.57 11.57
CA LEU A 45 0.65 -1.77 12.72
C LEU A 45 0.20 -0.88 13.88
N VAL A 46 0.46 -1.28 15.12
CA VAL A 46 0.20 -0.46 16.34
C VAL A 46 0.77 0.97 16.25
N VAL A 47 1.81 1.17 15.44
CA VAL A 47 2.41 2.49 15.17
C VAL A 47 1.60 3.38 14.22
N GLY A 48 0.42 2.93 13.76
CA GLY A 48 -0.53 3.67 12.93
C GLY A 48 -0.22 3.69 11.43
N ARG A 49 0.68 2.83 10.95
CA ARG A 49 1.03 2.73 9.52
C ARG A 49 0.37 1.52 8.86
N LEU A 50 0.13 1.65 7.56
CA LEU A 50 -0.61 0.70 6.75
C LEU A 50 0.31 -0.01 5.75
N PRO A 51 1.00 -1.11 6.09
CA PRO A 51 1.81 -1.83 5.10
C PRO A 51 1.03 -2.96 4.39
N PHE A 52 1.60 -3.45 3.28
CA PHE A 52 1.12 -4.68 2.63
C PHE A 52 1.52 -5.89 3.47
N LEU A 53 0.60 -6.84 3.69
CA LEU A 53 0.81 -7.99 4.59
C LEU A 53 2.08 -8.79 4.24
N GLN A 54 2.32 -9.05 2.96
CA GLN A 54 3.49 -9.81 2.52
C GLN A 54 4.80 -9.03 2.73
N CYS A 55 4.81 -7.75 2.39
CA CYS A 55 5.97 -6.89 2.57
C CYS A 55 6.31 -6.68 4.04
N ILE A 56 5.31 -6.51 4.92
CA ILE A 56 5.59 -6.32 6.35
C ILE A 56 6.11 -7.60 7.00
N ARG A 57 5.57 -8.77 6.66
CA ARG A 57 6.09 -10.06 7.17
C ARG A 57 7.55 -10.27 6.80
N THR A 58 7.89 -9.99 5.55
CA THR A 58 9.27 -10.07 5.05
C THR A 58 10.18 -9.06 5.76
N SER A 59 9.72 -7.81 5.91
CA SER A 59 10.47 -6.77 6.61
C SER A 59 10.71 -7.13 8.07
N LEU A 60 9.69 -7.62 8.78
CA LEU A 60 9.77 -8.01 10.18
C LEU A 60 10.70 -9.22 10.38
N SER A 61 10.68 -10.18 9.46
CA SER A 61 11.61 -11.32 9.47
C SER A 61 13.08 -10.87 9.36
N SER A 62 13.36 -9.81 8.61
CA SER A 62 14.71 -9.23 8.52
C SER A 62 15.07 -8.38 9.74
N LYS A 63 14.17 -7.48 10.15
CA LYS A 63 14.34 -6.59 11.31
C LYS A 63 12.99 -6.37 11.98
N GLN A 64 12.92 -6.59 13.29
CA GLN A 64 11.71 -6.41 14.11
C GLN A 64 11.41 -4.91 14.37
N GLU A 65 11.31 -4.13 13.30
CA GLU A 65 10.98 -2.71 13.31
C GLU A 65 10.09 -2.34 12.12
N CYS A 66 9.29 -1.30 12.27
CA CYS A 66 8.47 -0.79 11.18
C CYS A 66 9.37 -0.18 10.08
N PRO A 67 9.20 -0.57 8.81
CA PRO A 67 10.04 -0.09 7.70
C PRO A 67 9.97 1.43 7.51
N SER A 68 8.82 2.06 7.78
CA SER A 68 8.65 3.51 7.54
C SER A 68 8.84 4.39 8.79
N CYS A 69 8.83 3.88 10.03
CA CYS A 69 9.11 4.70 11.24
C CYS A 69 10.21 4.16 12.16
N ARG A 70 10.81 3.00 11.87
CA ARG A 70 11.88 2.37 12.68
C ARG A 70 11.51 2.11 14.14
N LYS A 71 10.23 2.18 14.49
CA LYS A 71 9.73 1.78 15.81
C LYS A 71 9.69 0.27 15.90
N SER A 72 10.03 -0.28 17.08
CA SER A 72 9.90 -1.70 17.39
C SER A 72 8.51 -2.24 16.99
N ALA A 73 8.51 -3.28 16.16
CA ALA A 73 7.29 -3.93 15.70
C ALA A 73 7.57 -5.42 15.49
N ASN A 74 6.59 -6.26 15.77
CA ASN A 74 6.63 -7.70 15.55
C ASN A 74 5.29 -8.14 14.92
N GLU A 75 5.19 -9.41 14.55
CA GLU A 75 3.99 -9.93 13.88
C GLU A 75 2.73 -9.86 14.75
N ILE A 76 2.87 -9.87 16.08
CA ILE A 76 1.75 -9.74 17.04
C ILE A 76 1.11 -8.35 16.94
N HIS A 77 1.85 -7.34 16.47
CA HIS A 77 1.36 -5.97 16.29
C HIS A 77 0.62 -5.76 14.96
N ILE A 78 0.54 -6.78 14.11
CA ILE A 78 -0.22 -6.73 12.85
C ILE A 78 -1.71 -6.89 13.16
N ARG A 79 -2.52 -5.98 12.63
CA ARG A 79 -3.98 -6.03 12.71
C ARG A 79 -4.56 -5.85 11.30
N PRO A 80 -5.44 -6.73 10.81
CA PRO A 80 -6.10 -6.51 9.52
C PRO A 80 -6.95 -5.24 9.56
N ASN A 81 -7.01 -4.53 8.44
CA ASN A 81 -7.80 -3.30 8.30
C ASN A 81 -8.87 -3.47 7.20
N PRO A 82 -10.02 -4.11 7.51
CA PRO A 82 -11.06 -4.40 6.52
C PRO A 82 -11.72 -3.14 5.96
N ALA A 83 -11.71 -2.02 6.71
CA ALA A 83 -12.21 -0.75 6.22
C ALA A 83 -11.33 -0.22 5.08
N LEU A 84 -10.01 -0.27 5.24
CA LEU A 84 -9.09 0.13 4.19
C LEU A 84 -9.12 -0.83 2.99
N GLU A 85 -9.29 -2.13 3.24
CA GLU A 85 -9.47 -3.13 2.18
C GLU A 85 -10.70 -2.80 1.31
N SER A 86 -11.82 -2.42 1.93
CA SER A 86 -13.03 -2.02 1.22
C SER A 86 -12.82 -0.75 0.38
N VAL A 87 -12.10 0.24 0.93
CA VAL A 87 -11.79 1.50 0.22
C VAL A 87 -10.88 1.24 -0.98
N ILE A 88 -9.84 0.43 -0.81
CA ILE A 88 -8.91 0.10 -1.89
C ILE A 88 -9.58 -0.77 -2.95
N SER A 89 -10.48 -1.67 -2.57
CA SER A 89 -11.31 -2.44 -3.51
C SER A 89 -12.19 -1.51 -4.35
N ALA A 90 -12.87 -0.54 -3.71
CA ALA A 90 -13.64 0.47 -4.43
C ALA A 90 -12.76 1.34 -5.34
N TRP A 91 -11.55 1.70 -4.89
CA TRP A 91 -10.57 2.43 -5.70
C TRP A 91 -10.15 1.63 -6.94
N LYS A 92 -9.81 0.35 -6.79
CA LYS A 92 -9.46 -0.55 -7.90
C LYS A 92 -10.59 -0.65 -8.93
N ASN A 93 -11.84 -0.74 -8.49
CA ASN A 93 -13.00 -0.81 -9.37
C ASN A 93 -13.32 0.52 -10.07
N ALA A 94 -12.92 1.65 -9.50
CA ALA A 94 -13.16 2.98 -10.08
C ALA A 94 -12.02 3.45 -11.01
N SER A 95 -10.83 2.85 -10.87
CA SER A 95 -9.63 3.19 -11.64
C SER A 95 -9.38 2.25 -12.84
N LEU A 96 -10.12 1.14 -12.93
CA LEU A 96 -10.21 0.24 -14.08
C LEU A 96 -11.49 0.53 -14.89
#